data_AF-A0A8U0V8A9-F1
#
_entry.id   AF-A0A8U0V8A9-F1
#
_cell.length_a   1.000
_cell.length_b   1.000
_cell.length_c   1.000
_cell.angle_alpha   90.00
_cell.angle_beta   90.00
_cell.angle_gamma   90.00
#
_symmetry.space_group_name_H-M   'P 1'
#
loop_
_entity.id
_entity.type
_entity.pdbx_description
1 polymer ?
#
loop_
_entity_poly.entity_id
_entity_poly.type
_entity_poly.pdbx_seq_one_letter_code
_entity_poly.pdbx_strand_id
1 'polypeptide(L)'
;MTTKTEIPSIWPFTEQVCWSPVQLKDDVMMPQRVRLQLEAAAQHPTSIIGCRVRREPPKSTERYTRWINQLTPDQLLTQVFTSHGPTVIMPTWFCSRAWFFHVGPFDEGGQGVPEDLLFFYDHLRKGGGVVRVDQSLLLYRYLPDAATHSVLETTIWTHRVRFLEERVLPRWAAFTIWNAGRQGRRLYRSLTAEARRKVVAFCDVDENKIRKGFYCHEDSQERPKPRVPVLHFRAARPPFVICVKLVQGTGCSRPPWGPRSPCPSRAGPCGWVTAFTHSRVHPSSTGPGHFRPGNKDLTGGAFEDNLRSLHLREGQDFLHFS
;
A
#
# COMPACT_ATOMS: atom_id res chain seq x y z
N MET A 1 -21.14 64.70 -8.34
CA MET A 1 -20.55 63.73 -9.28
C MET A 1 -19.55 62.89 -8.52
N THR A 2 -19.85 61.62 -8.30
CA THR A 2 -18.98 60.67 -7.60
C THR A 2 -19.15 59.32 -8.30
N THR A 3 -18.09 58.87 -8.96
CA THR A 3 -18.09 57.63 -9.74
C THR A 3 -18.16 56.42 -8.82
N LYS A 4 -19.30 55.71 -8.82
CA LYS A 4 -19.37 54.35 -8.28
C LYS A 4 -18.44 53.47 -9.13
N THR A 5 -17.38 52.96 -8.52
CA THR A 5 -16.64 51.84 -9.12
C THR A 5 -17.47 50.59 -8.87
N GLU A 6 -17.94 49.96 -9.95
CA GLU A 6 -18.80 48.78 -9.84
C GLU A 6 -18.01 47.60 -9.29
N ILE A 7 -18.48 47.04 -8.17
CA ILE A 7 -18.03 45.74 -7.67
C ILE A 7 -18.89 44.70 -8.41
N PRO A 8 -18.32 43.81 -9.24
CA PRO A 8 -19.11 42.80 -9.96
C PRO A 8 -19.71 41.80 -8.97
N SER A 9 -21.01 41.96 -8.73
CA SER A 9 -21.99 40.93 -8.33
C SER A 9 -21.42 39.60 -7.83
N ILE A 10 -21.17 39.49 -6.53
CA ILE A 10 -21.07 38.18 -5.86
C ILE A 10 -22.49 37.63 -5.75
N TRP A 11 -22.90 36.82 -6.73
CA TRP A 11 -24.14 36.05 -6.69
C TRP A 11 -23.82 34.58 -6.30
N PRO A 12 -24.54 33.97 -5.35
CA PRO A 12 -24.05 32.77 -4.67
C PRO A 12 -24.45 31.47 -5.40
N PHE A 13 -23.93 31.22 -6.62
CA PHE A 13 -24.16 29.94 -7.33
C PHE A 13 -23.13 29.64 -8.46
N THR A 14 -21.84 29.43 -8.12
CA THR A 14 -20.79 28.95 -9.07
C THR A 14 -19.80 28.03 -8.33
N GLU A 15 -19.74 26.73 -8.58
CA GLU A 15 -19.14 26.07 -9.77
C GLU A 15 -17.75 26.60 -10.17
N GLN A 16 -16.69 25.91 -9.72
CA GLN A 16 -15.36 25.89 -10.40
C GLN A 16 -14.37 24.85 -9.81
N VAL A 17 -14.75 24.12 -8.77
CA VAL A 17 -14.09 22.89 -8.29
C VAL A 17 -14.91 21.68 -8.74
N CYS A 18 -14.29 20.50 -8.89
CA CYS A 18 -15.04 19.27 -9.09
C CYS A 18 -15.72 18.86 -7.77
N TRP A 19 -16.89 19.44 -7.50
CA TRP A 19 -17.75 19.07 -6.39
C TRP A 19 -18.50 17.78 -6.71
N SER A 20 -17.76 16.67 -6.78
CA SER A 20 -18.30 15.39 -6.36
C SER A 20 -17.81 15.13 -4.94
N PRO A 21 -18.53 15.62 -3.90
CA PRO A 21 -18.48 14.91 -2.64
C PRO A 21 -19.05 13.52 -2.93
N VAL A 22 -18.16 12.54 -3.13
CA VAL A 22 -18.52 11.12 -3.00
C VAL A 22 -18.78 10.88 -1.52
N GLN A 23 -19.91 11.42 -1.04
CA GLN A 23 -20.62 10.88 0.10
C GLN A 23 -21.17 9.54 -0.35
N LEU A 24 -20.31 8.52 -0.29
CA LEU A 24 -20.78 7.24 0.22
C LEU A 24 -21.64 7.56 1.43
N LYS A 25 -22.88 7.05 1.44
CA LYS A 25 -24.01 7.42 2.30
C LYS A 25 -23.73 7.37 3.81
N ASP A 26 -22.54 6.89 4.16
CA ASP A 26 -22.06 6.46 5.45
C ASP A 26 -20.90 7.33 5.97
N ASP A 27 -20.15 8.05 5.14
CA ASP A 27 -18.96 8.80 5.59
C ASP A 27 -19.30 10.23 6.07
N VAL A 28 -18.63 10.68 7.14
CA VAL A 28 -18.84 12.01 7.72
C VAL A 28 -17.64 12.91 7.42
N MET A 29 -17.86 13.95 6.61
CA MET A 29 -16.87 15.00 6.38
C MET A 29 -16.80 15.94 7.58
N MET A 30 -15.59 16.28 8.04
CA MET A 30 -15.42 17.30 9.08
C MET A 30 -15.64 18.70 8.50
N PRO A 31 -16.19 19.69 9.23
CA PRO A 31 -16.60 20.98 8.67
C PRO A 31 -15.49 21.75 7.93
N GLN A 32 -14.24 21.60 8.35
CA GLN A 32 -13.09 22.29 7.74
C GLN A 32 -12.48 21.53 6.55
N ARG A 33 -12.94 20.32 6.22
CA ARG A 33 -12.35 19.44 5.18
C ARG A 33 -12.18 20.20 3.87
N VAL A 34 -13.30 20.72 3.38
CA VAL A 34 -13.42 21.43 2.10
C VAL A 34 -12.48 22.63 2.04
N ARG A 35 -12.51 23.50 3.05
CA ARG A 35 -11.68 24.71 3.11
C ARG A 35 -10.19 24.37 3.05
N LEU A 36 -9.73 23.46 3.91
CA LEU A 36 -8.31 23.12 4.03
C LEU A 36 -7.78 22.36 2.80
N GLN A 37 -8.60 21.51 2.17
CA GLN A 37 -8.20 20.82 0.94
C GLN A 37 -8.24 21.75 -0.28
N LEU A 38 -9.12 22.75 -0.31
CA LEU A 38 -9.12 23.81 -1.32
C LEU A 38 -7.87 24.71 -1.21
N GLU A 39 -7.51 25.13 0.00
CA GLU A 39 -6.30 25.92 0.28
C GLU A 39 -5.02 25.19 -0.19
N ALA A 40 -4.96 23.86 0.00
CA ALA A 40 -3.88 23.03 -0.52
C ALA A 40 -3.95 22.81 -2.05
N ALA A 41 -5.14 22.58 -2.61
CA ALA A 41 -5.32 22.39 -4.05
C ALA A 41 -4.96 23.64 -4.87
N ALA A 42 -5.19 24.84 -4.34
CA ALA A 42 -4.79 26.09 -4.96
C ALA A 42 -3.27 26.22 -5.12
N GLN A 43 -2.48 25.64 -4.20
CA GLN A 43 -1.02 25.58 -4.26
C GLN A 43 -0.50 24.42 -5.13
N HIS A 44 -1.34 23.43 -5.40
CA HIS A 44 -0.97 22.18 -6.07
C HIS A 44 -2.03 21.78 -7.12
N PRO A 45 -2.21 22.57 -8.20
CA PRO A 45 -3.35 22.44 -9.12
C PRO A 45 -3.41 21.12 -9.91
N THR A 46 -2.27 20.42 -10.03
CA THR A 46 -2.09 19.12 -10.70
C THR A 46 -2.01 17.94 -9.72
N SER A 47 -2.44 18.12 -8.46
CA SER A 47 -2.30 17.10 -7.42
C SER A 47 -3.63 16.54 -6.93
N ILE A 48 -3.61 15.28 -6.47
CA ILE A 48 -4.65 14.74 -5.58
C ILE A 48 -4.30 15.17 -4.16
N ILE A 49 -5.20 15.93 -3.54
CA ILE A 49 -5.13 16.31 -2.14
C ILE A 49 -5.96 15.32 -1.33
N GLY A 50 -5.33 14.58 -0.42
CA GLY A 50 -6.01 13.76 0.59
C GLY A 50 -6.04 14.44 1.97
N CYS A 51 -6.53 13.71 2.97
CA CYS A 51 -6.45 14.11 4.38
C CYS A 51 -6.24 12.88 5.29
N ARG A 52 -5.97 13.09 6.58
CA ARG A 52 -5.97 11.99 7.55
C ARG A 52 -7.42 11.57 7.86
N VAL A 53 -7.62 10.29 8.18
CA VAL A 53 -8.96 9.73 8.44
C VAL A 53 -9.08 9.11 9.83
N ARG A 54 -10.30 9.11 10.36
CA ARG A 54 -10.74 8.23 11.46
C ARG A 54 -11.60 7.11 10.90
N ARG A 55 -11.79 6.05 11.70
CA ARG A 55 -12.60 4.89 11.35
C ARG A 55 -13.75 4.73 12.33
N GLU A 56 -14.89 4.33 11.81
CA GLU A 56 -16.09 3.97 12.58
C GLU A 56 -16.54 2.55 12.15
N PRO A 57 -16.64 1.56 13.06
CA PRO A 57 -16.21 1.62 14.45
C PRO A 57 -14.69 1.83 14.59
N PRO A 58 -14.23 2.43 15.70
CA PRO A 58 -12.81 2.59 15.98
C PRO A 58 -12.03 1.27 15.85
N LYS A 59 -10.79 1.36 15.37
CA LYS A 59 -9.90 0.22 15.05
C LYS A 59 -10.28 -0.65 13.85
N SER A 60 -11.37 -0.36 13.13
CA SER A 60 -11.62 -0.98 11.81
C SER A 60 -10.43 -0.75 10.88
N THR A 61 -9.81 -1.81 10.36
CA THR A 61 -8.57 -1.72 9.55
C THR A 61 -7.45 -0.91 10.22
N GLU A 62 -7.27 -1.01 11.55
CA GLU A 62 -6.39 -0.13 12.34
C GLU A 62 -4.98 0.04 11.74
N ARG A 63 -4.37 -1.05 11.27
CA ARG A 63 -3.02 -1.07 10.67
C ARG A 63 -2.93 -0.20 9.41
N TYR A 64 -3.92 -0.34 8.53
CA TYR A 64 -4.02 0.44 7.30
C TYR A 64 -4.27 1.91 7.60
N THR A 65 -5.20 2.19 8.52
CA THR A 65 -5.53 3.55 8.99
C THR A 65 -4.33 4.23 9.63
N ARG A 66 -3.52 3.49 10.40
CA ARG A 66 -2.26 3.96 10.96
C ARG A 66 -1.23 4.26 9.86
N TRP A 67 -1.09 3.38 8.87
CA TRP A 67 -0.16 3.56 7.76
C TRP A 67 -0.47 4.82 6.94
N ILE A 68 -1.69 4.99 6.40
CA ILE A 68 -2.08 6.18 5.59
C ILE A 68 -1.92 7.50 6.35
N ASN A 69 -2.20 7.50 7.66
CA ASN A 69 -2.11 8.69 8.50
C ASN A 69 -0.66 9.03 8.92
N GLN A 70 0.31 8.12 8.71
CA GLN A 70 1.70 8.26 9.16
C GLN A 70 2.74 8.25 8.01
N LEU A 71 2.33 8.18 6.73
CA LEU A 71 3.25 8.46 5.61
C LEU A 71 3.78 9.89 5.74
N THR A 72 5.10 10.10 5.63
CA THR A 72 5.65 11.46 5.40
C THR A 72 5.21 11.97 4.01
N PRO A 73 5.37 13.28 3.69
CA PRO A 73 5.06 13.81 2.36
C PRO A 73 5.75 13.02 1.23
N ASP A 74 7.05 12.75 1.37
CA ASP A 74 7.81 11.96 0.37
C ASP A 74 7.28 10.51 0.26
N GLN A 75 6.88 9.91 1.38
CA GLN A 75 6.32 8.57 1.42
C GLN A 75 4.97 8.44 0.71
N LEU A 76 4.26 9.55 0.43
CA LEU A 76 3.08 9.53 -0.43
C LEU A 76 3.41 9.12 -1.87
N LEU A 77 4.66 9.32 -2.32
CA LEU A 77 5.12 8.95 -3.65
C LEU A 77 6.00 7.69 -3.65
N THR A 78 6.76 7.40 -2.59
CA THR A 78 7.61 6.19 -2.53
C THR A 78 6.86 4.91 -2.15
N GLN A 79 5.77 4.99 -1.37
CA GLN A 79 5.06 3.79 -0.87
C GLN A 79 3.85 3.36 -1.72
N VAL A 80 3.71 3.90 -2.92
CA VAL A 80 2.65 3.61 -3.90
C VAL A 80 2.65 2.15 -4.43
N PHE A 81 3.73 1.40 -4.19
CA PHE A 81 3.90 -0.01 -4.58
C PHE A 81 3.47 -1.00 -3.48
N THR A 82 3.09 -0.51 -2.30
CA THR A 82 2.61 -1.34 -1.20
C THR A 82 1.16 -1.82 -1.44
N SER A 83 0.75 -2.87 -0.74
CA SER A 83 -0.58 -3.49 -0.81
C SER A 83 -1.71 -2.65 -0.19
N HIS A 84 -1.40 -1.41 0.18
CA HIS A 84 -2.30 -0.46 0.83
C HIS A 84 -2.50 0.80 -0.02
N GLY A 85 -1.88 0.90 -1.20
CA GLY A 85 -2.13 2.01 -2.12
C GLY A 85 -3.59 2.05 -2.59
N PRO A 86 -4.15 3.24 -2.91
CA PRO A 86 -3.52 4.56 -2.95
C PRO A 86 -2.99 5.11 -1.60
N THR A 87 -1.91 5.91 -1.63
CA THR A 87 -1.25 6.47 -0.44
C THR A 87 -2.03 7.60 0.25
N VAL A 88 -2.98 8.20 -0.46
CA VAL A 88 -4.11 8.96 0.09
C VAL A 88 -5.39 8.21 -0.26
N ILE A 89 -6.26 7.96 0.71
CA ILE A 89 -7.38 7.01 0.57
C ILE A 89 -8.62 7.66 -0.08
N MET A 90 -9.36 6.98 -0.96
CA MET A 90 -10.73 7.39 -1.31
C MET A 90 -11.66 7.19 -0.08
N PRO A 91 -12.62 8.08 0.24
CA PRO A 91 -13.06 9.28 -0.48
C PRO A 91 -12.45 10.58 0.04
N THR A 92 -11.20 10.59 0.52
CA THR A 92 -10.52 11.83 0.94
C THR A 92 -10.09 12.73 -0.21
N TRP A 93 -10.04 12.21 -1.43
CA TRP A 93 -9.50 12.93 -2.58
C TRP A 93 -10.22 14.24 -2.89
N PHE A 94 -9.44 15.23 -3.28
CA PHE A 94 -9.85 16.56 -3.72
C PHE A 94 -8.84 17.02 -4.77
N CYS A 95 -9.28 17.44 -5.95
CA CYS A 95 -8.41 17.92 -7.02
C CYS A 95 -9.15 18.93 -7.92
N SER A 96 -8.41 19.64 -8.78
CA SER A 96 -9.03 20.58 -9.72
C SER A 96 -9.82 19.85 -10.80
N ARG A 97 -10.96 20.42 -11.25
CA ARG A 97 -11.79 19.83 -12.32
C ARG A 97 -11.02 19.67 -13.63
N ALA A 98 -10.17 20.65 -13.95
CA ALA A 98 -9.28 20.60 -15.11
C ALA A 98 -8.29 19.42 -15.02
N TRP A 99 -7.71 19.18 -13.84
CA TRP A 99 -6.82 18.05 -13.65
C TRP A 99 -7.53 16.70 -13.68
N PHE A 100 -8.72 16.59 -13.07
CA PHE A 100 -9.56 15.38 -13.16
C PHE A 100 -9.84 15.00 -14.63
N PHE A 101 -10.29 15.96 -15.45
CA PHE A 101 -10.50 15.71 -16.88
C PHE A 101 -9.21 15.41 -17.65
N HIS A 102 -8.07 16.00 -17.25
CA HIS A 102 -6.78 15.66 -17.84
C HIS A 102 -6.37 14.21 -17.51
N VAL A 103 -6.67 13.71 -16.30
CA VAL A 103 -6.43 12.31 -15.91
C VAL A 103 -7.37 11.35 -16.66
N GLY A 104 -8.64 11.72 -16.82
CA GLY A 104 -9.67 10.92 -17.50
C GLY A 104 -10.70 10.34 -16.53
N PRO A 105 -11.70 9.59 -17.03
CA PRO A 105 -12.68 8.92 -16.17
C PRO A 105 -12.06 7.77 -15.36
N PHE A 106 -12.80 7.28 -14.36
CA PHE A 106 -12.51 6.00 -13.72
C PHE A 106 -12.74 4.83 -14.69
N ASP A 107 -12.15 3.67 -14.39
CA ASP A 107 -12.40 2.44 -15.15
C ASP A 107 -13.78 1.87 -14.80
N GLU A 108 -14.65 1.73 -15.81
CA GLU A 108 -16.04 1.26 -15.66
C GLU A 108 -16.19 -0.26 -15.90
N GLY A 109 -15.09 -1.03 -15.92
CA GLY A 109 -15.08 -2.47 -16.20
C GLY A 109 -15.81 -3.37 -15.19
N GLY A 110 -16.35 -2.80 -14.11
CA GLY A 110 -17.27 -3.47 -13.19
C GLY A 110 -16.61 -4.19 -12.01
N GLN A 111 -17.30 -5.21 -11.47
CA GLN A 111 -16.87 -5.89 -10.23
C GLN A 111 -15.46 -6.51 -10.35
N GLY A 112 -14.64 -6.30 -9.34
CA GLY A 112 -13.26 -6.81 -9.28
C GLY A 112 -12.20 -5.93 -9.94
N VAL A 113 -12.58 -4.87 -10.65
CA VAL A 113 -11.68 -3.80 -11.09
C VAL A 113 -11.26 -2.96 -9.88
N PRO A 114 -9.98 -2.54 -9.75
CA PRO A 114 -9.54 -1.63 -8.70
C PRO A 114 -9.50 -0.18 -9.22
N GLU A 115 -10.68 0.39 -9.47
CA GLU A 115 -10.90 1.68 -10.14
C GLU A 115 -10.10 2.84 -9.51
N ASP A 116 -10.08 2.91 -8.18
CA ASP A 116 -9.27 3.89 -7.42
C ASP A 116 -7.77 3.76 -7.71
N LEU A 117 -7.25 2.53 -7.71
CA LEU A 117 -5.82 2.29 -7.92
C LEU A 117 -5.42 2.63 -9.36
N LEU A 118 -6.30 2.34 -10.32
CA LEU A 118 -6.07 2.66 -11.73
C LEU A 118 -6.04 4.17 -11.96
N PHE A 119 -7.08 4.90 -11.50
CA PHE A 119 -7.10 6.36 -11.58
C PHE A 119 -5.88 6.98 -10.89
N PHE A 120 -5.51 6.49 -9.70
CA PHE A 120 -4.34 6.97 -8.96
C PHE A 120 -3.03 6.73 -9.74
N TYR A 121 -2.91 5.62 -10.46
CA TYR A 121 -1.74 5.34 -11.28
C TYR A 121 -1.72 6.16 -12.57
N ASP A 122 -2.85 6.41 -13.23
CA ASP A 122 -2.90 7.27 -14.42
C ASP A 122 -2.65 8.74 -14.08
N HIS A 123 -3.14 9.18 -12.92
CA HIS A 123 -2.77 10.44 -12.29
C HIS A 123 -1.23 10.59 -12.15
N LEU A 124 -0.56 9.60 -11.55
CA LEU A 124 0.90 9.60 -11.40
C LEU A 124 1.66 9.45 -12.73
N ARG A 125 1.12 8.69 -13.71
CA ARG A 125 1.70 8.57 -15.06
C ARG A 125 1.75 9.91 -15.76
N LYS A 126 0.69 10.72 -15.63
CA LYS A 126 0.58 12.08 -16.17
C LYS A 126 1.36 13.15 -15.40
N GLY A 127 2.14 12.75 -14.39
CA GLY A 127 3.00 13.65 -13.61
C GLY A 127 2.27 14.37 -12.46
N GLY A 128 1.11 13.86 -12.05
CA GLY A 128 0.35 14.39 -10.93
C GLY A 128 1.06 14.23 -9.59
N GLY A 129 0.89 15.22 -8.71
CA GLY A 129 1.43 15.19 -7.35
C GLY A 129 0.44 14.61 -6.32
N VAL A 130 0.95 14.20 -5.17
CA VAL A 130 0.13 13.68 -4.07
C VAL A 130 0.45 14.46 -2.81
N VAL A 131 -0.56 15.09 -2.22
CA VAL A 131 -0.45 15.93 -1.03
C VAL A 131 -1.47 15.46 -0.01
N ARG A 132 -1.16 15.53 1.28
CA ARG A 132 -2.11 15.21 2.35
C ARG A 132 -2.22 16.39 3.31
N VAL A 133 -3.42 16.93 3.49
CA VAL A 133 -3.70 17.84 4.60
C VAL A 133 -3.60 17.04 5.89
N ASP A 134 -2.64 17.40 6.76
CA ASP A 134 -2.24 16.56 7.88
C ASP A 134 -3.14 16.64 9.12
N GLN A 135 -4.43 16.87 8.87
CA GLN A 135 -5.51 16.91 9.84
C GLN A 135 -6.53 15.79 9.56
N SER A 136 -7.20 15.35 10.62
CA SER A 136 -8.23 14.30 10.56
C SER A 136 -9.55 14.88 10.06
N LEU A 137 -9.80 14.85 8.75
CA LEU A 137 -10.89 15.60 8.10
C LEU A 137 -12.02 14.71 7.52
N LEU A 138 -11.92 13.39 7.66
CA LEU A 138 -12.96 12.43 7.30
C LEU A 138 -13.11 11.36 8.40
N LEU A 139 -14.34 11.01 8.74
CA LEU A 139 -14.68 9.78 9.44
C LEU A 139 -15.19 8.77 8.41
N TYR A 140 -14.40 7.72 8.17
CA TYR A 140 -14.70 6.67 7.21
C TYR A 140 -15.39 5.50 7.94
N ARG A 141 -16.67 5.26 7.66
CA ARG A 141 -17.41 4.09 8.16
C ARG A 141 -16.95 2.82 7.45
N TYR A 142 -16.59 1.80 8.21
CA TYR A 142 -16.28 0.48 7.70
C TYR A 142 -17.56 -0.33 7.49
N LEU A 143 -17.83 -0.73 6.26
CA LEU A 143 -18.95 -1.60 5.89
C LEU A 143 -18.43 -3.02 5.63
N PRO A 144 -18.99 -4.07 6.28
CA PRO A 144 -18.59 -5.46 6.02
C PRO A 144 -18.80 -5.94 4.57
N ASP A 145 -19.80 -5.38 3.88
CA ASP A 145 -20.18 -5.75 2.51
C ASP A 145 -19.63 -4.78 1.45
N ALA A 146 -18.53 -4.07 1.75
CA ALA A 146 -17.93 -3.11 0.84
C ALA A 146 -17.48 -3.77 -0.50
N ALA A 147 -17.76 -3.11 -1.63
CA ALA A 147 -17.43 -3.61 -2.97
C ALA A 147 -15.94 -3.94 -3.17
N THR A 148 -15.05 -3.31 -2.40
CA THR A 148 -13.61 -3.61 -2.31
C THR A 148 -13.31 -5.09 -2.05
N HIS A 149 -14.23 -5.84 -1.42
CA HIS A 149 -14.09 -7.28 -1.20
C HIS A 149 -14.17 -8.12 -2.48
N SER A 150 -14.67 -7.57 -3.60
CA SER A 150 -14.68 -8.23 -4.91
C SER A 150 -13.31 -8.20 -5.62
N VAL A 151 -12.42 -7.28 -5.23
CA VAL A 151 -11.12 -7.08 -5.87
C VAL A 151 -10.11 -8.11 -5.37
N LEU A 152 -9.57 -8.91 -6.29
CA LEU A 152 -8.61 -9.95 -5.95
C LEU A 152 -7.22 -9.38 -5.62
N GLU A 153 -6.56 -9.96 -4.61
CA GLU A 153 -5.18 -9.61 -4.22
C GLU A 153 -4.18 -9.83 -5.37
N THR A 154 -4.48 -10.78 -6.27
CA THR A 154 -3.74 -11.01 -7.52
C THR A 154 -3.90 -9.89 -8.54
N THR A 155 -5.08 -9.28 -8.66
CA THR A 155 -5.31 -8.10 -9.53
C THR A 155 -4.49 -6.92 -9.04
N ILE A 156 -4.62 -6.59 -7.75
CA ILE A 156 -3.83 -5.53 -7.09
C ILE A 156 -2.32 -5.80 -7.18
N TRP A 157 -1.89 -7.06 -7.08
CA TRP A 157 -0.49 -7.45 -7.28
C TRP A 157 0.00 -7.17 -8.71
N THR A 158 -0.75 -7.59 -9.74
CA THR A 158 -0.40 -7.38 -11.16
C THR A 158 -0.23 -5.90 -11.49
N HIS A 159 -1.16 -5.03 -11.08
CA HIS A 159 -1.04 -3.60 -11.34
C HIS A 159 0.18 -2.97 -10.64
N ARG A 160 0.52 -3.41 -9.41
CA ARG A 160 1.69 -2.92 -8.67
C ARG A 160 3.02 -3.37 -9.26
N VAL A 161 3.12 -4.62 -9.73
CA VAL A 161 4.32 -5.10 -10.45
C VAL A 161 4.48 -4.31 -11.75
N ARG A 162 3.42 -4.16 -12.53
CA ARG A 162 3.43 -3.38 -13.77
C ARG A 162 3.84 -1.92 -13.51
N PHE A 163 3.29 -1.28 -12.49
CA PHE A 163 3.63 0.12 -12.16
C PHE A 163 5.08 0.27 -11.66
N LEU A 164 5.63 -0.72 -10.95
CA LEU A 164 7.05 -0.77 -10.59
C LEU A 164 7.94 -0.89 -11.84
N GLU A 165 7.57 -1.76 -12.78
CA GLU A 165 8.26 -1.94 -14.07
C GLU A 165 8.15 -0.71 -14.99
N GLU A 166 7.06 0.05 -14.92
CA GLU A 166 6.87 1.29 -15.69
C GLU A 166 7.63 2.49 -15.10
N ARG A 167 7.67 2.63 -13.77
CA ARG A 167 8.11 3.88 -13.10
C ARG A 167 9.51 3.84 -12.50
N VAL A 168 9.97 2.67 -12.08
CA VAL A 168 11.20 2.52 -11.28
C VAL A 168 12.26 1.75 -12.05
N LEU A 169 11.96 0.51 -12.44
CA LEU A 169 12.96 -0.40 -13.00
C LEU A 169 13.60 0.05 -14.33
N PRO A 170 13.03 0.95 -15.17
CA PRO A 170 13.75 1.49 -16.33
C PRO A 170 14.92 2.38 -15.92
N ARG A 171 14.83 3.03 -14.74
CA ARG A 171 15.86 3.95 -14.20
C ARG A 171 17.01 3.22 -13.50
N TRP A 172 16.86 1.92 -13.24
CA TRP A 172 17.87 1.10 -12.58
C TRP A 172 18.50 0.14 -13.60
N ALA A 173 19.83 0.09 -13.63
CA ALA A 173 20.58 -0.88 -14.43
C ALA A 173 20.55 -2.28 -13.79
N ALA A 174 20.59 -2.33 -12.46
CA ALA A 174 20.51 -3.52 -11.63
C ALA A 174 19.85 -3.18 -10.28
N PHE A 175 19.30 -4.18 -9.59
CA PHE A 175 18.77 -4.04 -8.24
C PHE A 175 18.79 -5.36 -7.44
N THR A 176 18.69 -5.26 -6.12
CA THR A 176 18.57 -6.39 -5.20
C THR A 176 17.12 -6.54 -4.72
N ILE A 177 16.60 -7.77 -4.61
CA ILE A 177 15.34 -8.04 -3.91
C ILE A 177 15.63 -8.44 -2.45
N TRP A 178 15.26 -7.60 -1.49
CA TRP A 178 15.33 -7.96 -0.07
C TRP A 178 14.09 -8.78 0.29
N ASN A 179 14.32 -9.97 0.87
CA ASN A 179 13.41 -11.11 1.14
C ASN A 179 13.62 -12.25 0.14
N ALA A 180 14.51 -13.17 0.49
CA ALA A 180 14.76 -14.41 -0.27
C ALA A 180 13.69 -15.50 -0.02
N GLY A 181 12.54 -15.14 0.56
CA GLY A 181 11.39 -16.00 0.86
C GLY A 181 10.21 -15.79 -0.08
N ARG A 182 8.98 -16.04 0.40
CA ARG A 182 7.76 -16.12 -0.43
C ARG A 182 7.48 -14.85 -1.25
N GLN A 183 7.56 -13.67 -0.64
CA GLN A 183 7.16 -12.43 -1.34
C GLN A 183 8.19 -11.97 -2.37
N GLY A 184 9.49 -11.96 -2.05
CA GLY A 184 10.51 -11.60 -3.04
C GLY A 184 10.58 -12.58 -4.21
N ARG A 185 10.44 -13.90 -3.96
CA ARG A 185 10.33 -14.90 -5.03
C ARG A 185 9.03 -14.78 -5.83
N ARG A 186 7.94 -14.27 -5.25
CA ARG A 186 6.72 -13.94 -6.00
C ARG A 186 6.99 -12.76 -6.93
N LEU A 187 7.61 -11.68 -6.44
CA LEU A 187 7.98 -10.53 -7.26
C LEU A 187 8.84 -10.95 -8.45
N TYR A 188 9.97 -11.61 -8.20
CA TYR A 188 10.88 -12.07 -9.24
C TYR A 188 10.21 -12.89 -10.35
N ARG A 189 9.25 -13.76 -9.98
CA ARG A 189 8.49 -14.55 -10.95
C ARG A 189 7.48 -13.71 -11.73
N SER A 190 6.85 -12.72 -11.09
CA SER A 190 5.93 -11.79 -11.73
C SER A 190 6.59 -10.75 -12.65
N LEU A 191 7.88 -10.47 -12.48
CA LEU A 191 8.63 -9.58 -13.39
C LEU A 191 8.71 -10.14 -14.82
N THR A 192 8.66 -9.24 -15.79
CA THR A 192 9.05 -9.48 -17.19
C THR A 192 10.48 -10.02 -17.28
N ALA A 193 10.81 -10.69 -18.39
CA ALA A 193 12.17 -11.22 -18.61
C ALA A 193 13.24 -10.10 -18.60
N GLU A 194 12.91 -8.89 -19.05
CA GLU A 194 13.83 -7.75 -19.02
C GLU A 194 14.09 -7.25 -17.59
N ALA A 195 13.04 -6.94 -16.83
CA ALA A 195 13.18 -6.50 -15.45
C ALA A 195 13.84 -7.57 -14.58
N ARG A 196 13.56 -8.85 -14.84
CA ARG A 196 14.16 -10.00 -14.14
C ARG A 196 15.68 -10.08 -14.36
N ARG A 197 16.19 -9.78 -15.56
CA ARG A 197 17.65 -9.73 -15.84
C ARG A 197 18.40 -8.67 -15.03
N LYS A 198 17.68 -7.64 -14.52
CA LYS A 198 18.25 -6.60 -13.65
C LYS A 198 18.38 -7.05 -12.19
N VAL A 199 17.80 -8.18 -11.79
CA VAL A 199 17.90 -8.70 -10.41
C VAL A 199 19.24 -9.39 -10.22
N VAL A 200 20.20 -8.71 -9.60
CA VAL A 200 21.56 -9.24 -9.38
C VAL A 200 21.67 -10.13 -8.16
N ALA A 201 20.79 -9.96 -7.17
CA ALA A 201 20.77 -10.76 -5.95
C ALA A 201 19.39 -10.76 -5.28
N PHE A 202 19.14 -11.81 -4.50
CA PHE A 202 18.30 -11.72 -3.32
C PHE A 202 19.17 -11.40 -2.10
N CYS A 203 18.60 -10.75 -1.09
CA CYS A 203 19.21 -10.72 0.23
C CYS A 203 18.23 -11.00 1.36
N ASP A 204 18.76 -11.48 2.48
CA ASP A 204 17.97 -11.82 3.67
C ASP A 204 18.82 -11.72 4.95
N VAL A 205 18.17 -11.95 6.10
CA VAL A 205 18.80 -12.13 7.42
C VAL A 205 18.79 -13.59 7.87
N ASP A 206 17.91 -14.42 7.29
CA ASP A 206 17.78 -15.84 7.61
C ASP A 206 18.95 -16.65 7.05
N GLU A 207 19.84 -17.10 7.94
CA GLU A 207 20.99 -17.94 7.61
C GLU A 207 20.62 -19.19 6.79
N ASN A 208 19.45 -19.79 6.99
CA ASN A 208 19.05 -20.99 6.25
C ASN A 208 18.71 -20.67 4.79
N LYS A 209 18.31 -19.44 4.48
CA LYS A 209 18.15 -18.97 3.10
C LYS A 209 19.51 -18.60 2.49
N ILE A 210 20.37 -17.93 3.25
CA ILE A 210 21.71 -17.52 2.81
C ILE A 210 22.59 -18.76 2.52
N ARG A 211 22.55 -19.77 3.39
CA ARG A 211 23.32 -21.04 3.24
C ARG A 211 22.93 -21.85 2.01
N LYS A 212 21.74 -21.63 1.42
CA LYS A 212 21.36 -22.21 0.12
C LYS A 212 22.11 -21.59 -1.05
N GLY A 213 22.76 -20.44 -0.85
CA GLY A 213 23.63 -19.75 -1.81
C GLY A 213 22.91 -19.07 -2.98
N PHE A 214 21.82 -19.64 -3.48
CA PHE A 214 21.07 -19.13 -4.62
C PHE A 214 19.58 -19.53 -4.59
N TYR A 215 18.76 -18.74 -5.29
CA TYR A 215 17.43 -19.12 -5.73
C TYR A 215 17.49 -19.58 -7.18
N CYS A 216 16.87 -20.73 -7.49
CA CYS A 216 16.67 -21.22 -8.85
C CYS A 216 15.23 -20.94 -9.29
N HIS A 217 15.04 -20.38 -10.48
CA HIS A 217 13.71 -20.19 -11.05
C HIS A 217 13.26 -21.49 -11.75
N GLU A 218 12.70 -22.41 -10.97
CA GLU A 218 12.35 -23.75 -11.45
C GLU A 218 11.35 -23.77 -12.61
N ASP A 219 10.41 -22.83 -12.60
CA ASP A 219 9.35 -22.67 -13.61
C ASP A 219 9.87 -22.02 -14.92
N SER A 220 11.15 -21.61 -14.99
CA SER A 220 11.71 -20.97 -16.19
C SER A 220 11.86 -21.94 -17.36
N GLN A 221 11.59 -21.43 -18.57
CA GLN A 221 11.87 -22.14 -19.82
C GLN A 221 13.33 -22.00 -20.27
N GLU A 222 14.07 -21.03 -19.73
CA GLU A 222 15.50 -20.83 -20.01
C GLU A 222 16.36 -22.03 -19.58
N ARG A 223 17.41 -22.33 -20.35
CA ARG A 223 18.37 -23.42 -20.10
C ARG A 223 19.80 -22.87 -20.27
N PRO A 224 20.67 -22.94 -19.24
CA PRO A 224 20.40 -23.41 -17.87
C PRO A 224 19.33 -22.56 -17.16
N LYS A 225 18.68 -23.14 -16.13
CA LYS A 225 17.66 -22.40 -15.37
C LYS A 225 18.30 -21.17 -14.68
N PRO A 226 17.62 -20.01 -14.62
CA PRO A 226 18.16 -18.82 -13.99
C PRO A 226 18.43 -19.04 -12.50
N ARG A 227 19.65 -18.73 -12.07
CA ARG A 227 20.09 -18.81 -10.67
C ARG A 227 20.49 -17.41 -10.20
N VAL A 228 19.88 -16.94 -9.13
CA VAL A 228 20.14 -15.63 -8.52
C VAL A 228 20.77 -15.85 -7.14
N PRO A 229 21.93 -15.26 -6.82
CA PRO A 229 22.58 -15.46 -5.53
C PRO A 229 21.71 -14.96 -4.36
N VAL A 230 21.83 -15.61 -3.20
CA VAL A 230 21.18 -15.19 -1.94
C VAL A 230 22.27 -14.74 -0.98
N LEU A 231 22.34 -13.44 -0.75
CA LEU A 231 23.36 -12.80 0.08
C LEU A 231 22.84 -12.50 1.49
N HIS A 232 23.74 -12.43 2.46
CA HIS A 232 23.44 -11.72 3.71
C HIS A 232 23.22 -10.23 3.42
N PHE A 233 22.23 -9.59 4.06
CA PHE A 233 21.82 -8.22 3.72
C PHE A 233 22.98 -7.19 3.70
N ARG A 234 23.96 -7.30 4.61
CA ARG A 234 25.15 -6.42 4.65
C ARG A 234 26.11 -6.56 3.46
N ALA A 235 26.04 -7.66 2.71
CA ALA A 235 26.86 -7.89 1.52
C ALA A 235 26.13 -7.49 0.22
N ALA A 236 24.83 -7.19 0.30
CA ALA A 236 24.03 -6.79 -0.84
C ALA A 236 24.17 -5.28 -1.13
N ARG A 237 23.85 -4.88 -2.37
CA ARG A 237 24.03 -3.50 -2.84
C ARG A 237 22.70 -2.87 -3.26
N PRO A 238 22.51 -1.56 -3.02
CA PRO A 238 21.38 -0.81 -3.55
C PRO A 238 21.48 -0.68 -5.09
N PRO A 239 20.36 -0.36 -5.77
CA PRO A 239 19.04 -0.11 -5.19
C PRO A 239 18.32 -1.40 -4.76
N PHE A 240 17.45 -1.31 -3.76
CA PHE A 240 16.67 -2.43 -3.23
C PHE A 240 15.17 -2.31 -3.53
N VAL A 241 14.54 -3.41 -3.96
CA VAL A 241 13.11 -3.61 -3.76
C VAL A 241 12.93 -4.46 -2.51
N ILE A 242 12.38 -3.86 -1.45
CA ILE A 242 12.21 -4.52 -0.16
C ILE A 242 10.81 -5.13 -0.09
N CYS A 243 10.72 -6.44 -0.26
CA CYS A 243 9.47 -7.19 -0.19
C CYS A 243 9.11 -7.55 1.27
N VAL A 244 8.52 -6.63 2.01
CA VAL A 244 8.05 -6.86 3.39
C VAL A 244 6.55 -7.03 3.44
N LYS A 245 6.06 -8.11 4.06
CA LYS A 245 4.64 -8.18 4.45
C LYS A 245 4.46 -7.23 5.63
N LEU A 246 3.92 -6.04 5.36
CA LEU A 246 3.49 -5.07 6.36
C LEU A 246 2.59 -5.81 7.37
N VAL A 247 3.07 -5.97 8.61
CA VAL A 247 2.63 -7.07 9.47
C VAL A 247 1.14 -6.99 9.80
N GLN A 248 0.39 -7.99 9.33
CA GLN A 248 -0.95 -8.37 9.81
C GLN A 248 -0.82 -9.06 11.18
N GLY A 249 -0.34 -8.32 12.18
CA GLY A 249 -0.22 -8.84 13.54
C GLY A 249 -1.59 -9.24 14.09
N THR A 250 -1.60 -10.39 14.76
CA THR A 250 -2.75 -10.98 15.46
C THR A 250 -3.42 -9.95 16.37
N GLY A 251 -4.73 -9.76 16.20
CA GLY A 251 -5.46 -8.68 16.89
C GLY A 251 -6.92 -8.53 16.47
N CYS A 252 -7.29 -8.91 15.25
CA CYS A 252 -8.66 -9.35 15.00
C CYS A 252 -8.79 -10.79 15.50
N SER A 253 -9.52 -10.95 16.61
CA SER A 253 -10.32 -12.16 16.82
C SER A 253 -11.14 -12.43 15.55
N ARG A 254 -11.28 -13.70 15.15
CA ARG A 254 -12.27 -14.07 14.13
C ARG A 254 -13.63 -13.56 14.63
N PRO A 255 -14.42 -12.84 13.82
CA PRO A 255 -15.79 -12.55 14.21
C PRO A 255 -16.49 -13.90 14.49
N PRO A 256 -17.19 -14.05 15.62
CA PRO A 256 -18.01 -15.22 15.83
C PRO A 256 -19.21 -15.17 14.86
N TRP A 257 -19.74 -16.35 14.55
CA TRP A 257 -20.96 -16.57 13.74
C TRP A 257 -20.83 -16.39 12.22
N GLY A 258 -20.67 -17.54 11.55
CA GLY A 258 -21.55 -17.90 10.43
C GLY A 258 -22.37 -19.12 10.86
N PRO A 259 -23.64 -19.28 10.43
CA PRO A 259 -24.47 -20.41 10.84
C PRO A 259 -23.89 -21.73 10.31
N ARG A 260 -23.92 -22.78 11.15
CA ARG A 260 -23.66 -24.15 10.72
C ARG A 260 -24.89 -24.69 10.00
N SER A 261 -25.00 -24.46 8.69
CA SER A 261 -25.93 -25.22 7.85
C SER A 261 -25.32 -26.62 7.59
N PRO A 262 -25.95 -27.72 8.04
CA PRO A 262 -25.48 -29.06 7.72
C PRO A 262 -25.84 -29.41 6.27
N CYS A 263 -24.85 -29.79 5.46
CA CYS A 263 -25.11 -30.51 4.21
C CYS A 263 -25.01 -32.04 4.45
N PRO A 264 -25.81 -32.85 3.74
CA PRO A 264 -26.10 -34.22 4.15
C PRO A 264 -24.97 -35.22 3.86
N SER A 265 -25.14 -36.39 4.48
CA SER A 265 -24.23 -37.52 4.51
C SER A 265 -23.97 -38.20 3.15
N ARG A 266 -22.73 -38.68 2.96
CA ARG A 266 -22.45 -40.01 2.38
C ARG A 266 -21.05 -40.51 2.78
N ALA A 267 -20.91 -41.84 2.89
CA ALA A 267 -19.68 -42.56 3.24
C ALA A 267 -18.58 -42.43 2.16
N GLY A 268 -17.30 -42.78 2.37
CA GLY A 268 -16.68 -43.63 3.39
C GLY A 268 -15.14 -43.47 3.46
N PRO A 269 -14.38 -44.43 4.03
CA PRO A 269 -13.18 -44.09 4.81
C PRO A 269 -11.81 -44.44 4.19
N CYS A 270 -10.80 -43.65 4.55
CA CYS A 270 -9.36 -43.96 4.75
C CYS A 270 -8.74 -42.66 5.31
N GLY A 271 -7.87 -42.58 6.31
CA GLY A 271 -7.09 -43.58 7.05
C GLY A 271 -5.75 -42.90 7.42
N TRP A 272 -5.19 -43.17 8.62
CA TRP A 272 -3.93 -42.60 9.17
C TRP A 272 -4.03 -41.13 9.67
N VAL A 273 -3.81 -40.72 10.95
CA VAL A 273 -2.92 -41.15 12.07
C VAL A 273 -1.44 -40.91 11.71
N THR A 274 -0.55 -40.17 12.39
CA THR A 274 -0.47 -39.24 13.56
C THR A 274 0.90 -38.51 13.45
N ALA A 275 1.31 -37.43 14.15
CA ALA A 275 0.78 -36.41 15.06
C ALA A 275 1.87 -35.29 15.18
N PHE A 276 1.75 -34.31 16.09
CA PHE A 276 2.79 -34.02 17.12
C PHE A 276 2.36 -32.90 18.11
N THR A 277 2.69 -33.18 19.36
CA THR A 277 2.45 -32.52 20.66
C THR A 277 2.46 -30.99 20.78
N HIS A 278 1.61 -30.49 21.69
CA HIS A 278 1.74 -29.19 22.35
C HIS A 278 3.11 -28.96 23.01
N SER A 279 3.50 -27.70 23.15
CA SER A 279 4.27 -27.22 24.30
C SER A 279 3.75 -25.84 24.73
N ARG A 280 3.44 -25.68 26.02
CA ARG A 280 3.05 -24.40 26.64
C ARG A 280 4.32 -23.74 27.18
N VAL A 281 4.39 -22.40 27.11
CA VAL A 281 5.30 -21.59 27.94
C VAL A 281 4.47 -20.45 28.52
N HIS A 282 4.59 -20.23 29.84
CA HIS A 282 3.95 -19.12 30.54
C HIS A 282 4.77 -17.82 30.39
N PRO A 283 4.13 -16.64 30.36
CA PRO A 283 4.84 -15.36 30.35
C PRO A 283 5.18 -14.89 31.77
N SER A 284 6.39 -14.33 31.94
CA SER A 284 6.79 -13.51 33.09
C SER A 284 6.86 -12.03 32.70
N SER A 285 6.69 -11.14 33.68
CA SER A 285 6.48 -9.71 33.52
C SER A 285 7.76 -8.87 33.49
N THR A 286 7.72 -7.67 32.88
CA THR A 286 8.55 -6.50 33.27
C THR A 286 8.15 -5.19 32.54
N GLY A 287 8.03 -4.09 33.29
CA GLY A 287 8.45 -2.72 32.92
C GLY A 287 7.69 -1.90 31.84
N PRO A 288 7.18 -0.69 32.17
CA PRO A 288 6.69 0.25 31.16
C PRO A 288 7.83 1.07 30.53
N GLY A 289 8.15 0.81 29.27
CA GLY A 289 9.12 1.61 28.49
C GLY A 289 8.52 2.91 27.94
N HIS A 290 9.27 4.02 28.00
CA HIS A 290 8.87 5.30 27.44
C HIS A 290 8.59 5.23 25.93
N PHE A 291 7.37 5.61 25.51
CA PHE A 291 7.03 5.81 24.10
C PHE A 291 7.74 7.05 23.54
N ARG A 292 8.67 6.85 22.59
CA ARG A 292 9.08 7.90 21.64
C ARG A 292 8.20 7.80 20.38
N PRO A 293 7.55 8.88 19.91
CA PRO A 293 6.83 8.85 18.65
C PRO A 293 7.81 8.93 17.47
N GLY A 294 7.71 8.01 16.49
CA GLY A 294 8.41 8.19 15.21
C GLY A 294 8.84 6.94 14.43
N ASN A 295 8.79 5.72 14.99
CA ASN A 295 9.20 4.52 14.26
C ASN A 295 8.00 3.68 13.80
N LYS A 296 7.90 3.41 12.49
CA LYS A 296 6.95 2.43 11.95
C LYS A 296 7.57 1.03 12.11
N ASP A 297 7.28 0.35 13.21
CA ASP A 297 7.73 -1.04 13.38
C ASP A 297 6.93 -1.97 12.46
N LEU A 298 7.46 -2.21 11.26
CA LEU A 298 6.90 -3.12 10.26
C LEU A 298 7.17 -4.58 10.63
N THR A 299 8.23 -4.88 11.40
CA THR A 299 8.51 -6.23 11.93
C THR A 299 8.84 -6.29 13.42
N GLY A 300 8.54 -5.26 14.20
CA GLY A 300 8.90 -5.19 15.62
C GLY A 300 10.35 -4.74 15.86
N GLY A 301 10.85 -3.76 15.08
CA GLY A 301 12.12 -3.08 15.29
C GLY A 301 13.30 -3.72 14.56
N ALA A 302 13.40 -5.05 14.55
CA ALA A 302 14.57 -5.75 14.03
C ALA A 302 14.83 -5.54 12.53
N PHE A 303 13.79 -5.41 11.69
CA PHE A 303 13.98 -5.06 10.28
C PHE A 303 14.39 -3.59 10.12
N GLU A 304 13.76 -2.71 10.88
CA GLU A 304 14.03 -1.27 10.88
C GLU A 304 15.47 -0.97 11.31
N ASP A 305 16.01 -1.68 12.30
CA ASP A 305 17.40 -1.60 12.74
C ASP A 305 18.39 -2.06 11.66
N ASN A 306 18.10 -3.20 11.02
CA ASN A 306 18.93 -3.70 9.92
C ASN A 306 18.94 -2.71 8.74
N LEU A 307 17.79 -2.14 8.37
CA LEU A 307 17.69 -1.13 7.31
C LEU A 307 18.42 0.16 7.67
N ARG A 308 18.26 0.64 8.92
CA ARG A 308 19.00 1.81 9.44
C ARG A 308 20.52 1.59 9.43
N SER A 309 20.99 0.39 9.74
CA SER A 309 22.43 0.06 9.75
C SER A 309 23.11 0.13 8.38
N LEU A 310 22.35 0.17 7.28
CA LEU A 310 22.87 0.35 5.93
C LEU A 310 22.91 1.82 5.47
N HIS A 311 22.39 2.76 6.27
CA HIS A 311 22.36 4.21 5.96
C HIS A 311 21.71 4.58 4.61
N LEU A 312 20.75 3.78 4.15
CA LEU A 312 20.06 3.95 2.86
C LEU A 312 18.90 4.96 2.95
N ARG A 313 18.57 5.61 1.83
CA ARG A 313 17.43 6.53 1.72
C ARG A 313 16.28 5.93 0.91
N GLU A 314 15.07 6.03 1.45
CA GLU A 314 13.84 5.62 0.74
C GLU A 314 13.65 6.51 -0.51
N GLY A 315 13.17 5.93 -1.61
CA GLY A 315 12.97 6.63 -2.89
C GLY A 315 14.23 6.79 -3.75
N GLN A 316 15.42 6.69 -3.16
CA GLN A 316 16.70 6.70 -3.86
C GLN A 316 17.36 5.32 -3.87
N ASP A 317 17.66 4.79 -2.69
CA ASP A 317 18.42 3.56 -2.50
C ASP A 317 17.52 2.34 -2.27
N PHE A 318 16.27 2.55 -1.87
CA PHE A 318 15.29 1.47 -1.76
C PHE A 318 13.83 1.93 -1.90
N LEU A 319 12.95 0.97 -2.18
CA LEU A 319 11.50 1.12 -2.14
C LEU A 319 10.84 -0.07 -1.42
N HIS A 320 9.71 0.17 -0.79
CA HIS A 320 8.88 -0.89 -0.20
C HIS A 320 7.88 -1.47 -1.20
N PHE A 321 7.79 -2.81 -1.23
CA PHE A 321 6.82 -3.58 -2.01
C PHE A 321 6.17 -4.63 -1.09
N SER A 322 4.88 -4.91 -1.19
CA SER A 322 4.21 -5.85 -0.23
C SER A 322 3.09 -6.73 -0.79
#